data_AF-D2SF08-F1
#
_entry.id   AF-D2SF08-F1
#
_cell.length_a   1.000
_cell.length_b   1.000
_cell.length_c   1.000
_cell.angle_alpha   90.00
_cell.angle_beta   90.00
_cell.angle_gamma   90.00
#
_symmetry.space_group_name_H-M   'P 1'
#
loop_
_entity.id
_entity.type
_entity.pdbx_description
1 polymer ?
#
loop_
_entity_poly.entity_id
_entity_poly.type
_entity_poly.pdbx_seq_one_letter_code
_entity_poly.pdbx_strand_id
1 'polypeptide(L)'
;MTILSSRADVPTDAPARYAKQLVSHLGRKAPFTEDADGAWTITVGEARGRILVGDGVLTLHVEASDVETLDRLEHALGSHLERFGARAGLTVAWRRDAD
;
A
#
# COMPACT_ATOMS: atom_id res chain seq x y z
N MET A 1 13.55 -8.35 -17.45
CA MET A 1 12.73 -8.72 -16.27
C MET A 1 11.64 -7.67 -16.20
N THR A 2 10.40 -8.03 -16.51
CA THR A 2 9.28 -7.08 -16.49
C THR A 2 8.85 -6.91 -15.04
N ILE A 3 8.71 -5.66 -14.59
CA ILE A 3 8.19 -5.35 -13.26
C ILE A 3 6.69 -5.12 -13.43
N LEU A 4 5.87 -5.90 -12.74
CA LEU A 4 4.44 -5.64 -12.64
C LEU A 4 4.21 -4.55 -11.61
N SER A 5 3.25 -3.68 -11.87
CA SER A 5 2.87 -2.63 -10.92
C SER A 5 1.36 -2.54 -10.75
N SER A 6 0.96 -2.06 -9.58
CA SER A 6 -0.43 -1.90 -9.20
C SER A 6 -0.61 -0.72 -8.26
N ARG A 7 -1.72 -0.01 -8.42
CA ARG A 7 -2.04 1.20 -7.67
C ARG A 7 -3.48 1.16 -7.16
N ALA A 8 -3.68 1.56 -5.91
CA ALA A 8 -4.99 1.89 -5.36
C ALA A 8 -4.99 3.31 -4.80
N ASP A 9 -6.00 4.09 -5.19
CA ASP A 9 -6.26 5.41 -4.63
C ASP A 9 -7.49 5.30 -3.73
N VAL A 10 -7.31 5.51 -2.43
CA VAL A 10 -8.35 5.30 -1.41
C VAL A 10 -8.79 6.65 -0.84
N PRO A 11 -9.92 7.21 -1.30
CA PRO A 11 -10.44 8.47 -0.76
C PRO A 11 -10.72 8.35 0.73
N THR A 12 -10.25 9.31 1.51
CA THR A 12 -10.45 9.33 2.96
C THR A 12 -10.12 10.69 3.56
N ASP A 13 -10.88 11.09 4.58
CA ASP A 13 -10.60 12.30 5.37
C ASP A 13 -9.42 12.16 6.35
N ALA A 14 -8.84 10.95 6.46
CA ALA A 14 -7.78 10.68 7.43
C ALA A 14 -6.58 9.88 6.86
N PRO A 15 -5.97 10.33 5.74
CA PRO A 15 -4.96 9.54 5.03
C PRO A 15 -3.71 9.30 5.88
N ALA A 16 -3.20 10.32 6.58
CA ALA A 16 -2.05 10.19 7.48
C ALA A 16 -2.30 9.20 8.65
N ARG A 17 -3.53 9.15 9.17
CA ARG A 17 -3.90 8.21 10.24
C ARG A 17 -3.79 6.78 9.76
N TYR A 18 -4.37 6.48 8.60
CA TYR A 18 -4.37 5.14 8.05
C TYR A 18 -2.98 4.70 7.56
N ALA A 19 -2.19 5.62 6.99
CA ALA A 19 -0.78 5.37 6.68
C ALA A 19 0.00 4.92 7.93
N LYS A 20 -0.11 5.67 9.03
CA LYS A 20 0.55 5.33 10.30
C LYS A 20 0.11 3.97 10.83
N GLN A 21 -1.17 3.62 10.70
CA GLN A 21 -1.69 2.31 11.13
C GLN A 21 -1.09 1.17 10.30
N LEU A 22 -1.03 1.31 8.98
CA LEU A 22 -0.37 0.34 8.09
C LEU A 22 1.10 0.17 8.45
N VAL A 23 1.85 1.26 8.51
CA VAL A 23 3.29 1.26 8.85
C VAL A 23 3.52 0.61 10.21
N SER A 24 2.73 0.97 11.23
CA SER A 24 2.89 0.42 12.59
C SER A 24 2.53 -1.07 12.69
N HIS A 25 1.56 -1.53 11.89
CA HIS A 25 1.10 -2.91 11.94
C HIS A 25 1.98 -3.85 11.12
N LEU A 26 2.14 -3.54 9.83
CA LEU A 26 2.93 -4.33 8.89
C LEU A 26 4.44 -4.21 9.18
N GLY A 27 4.86 -3.08 9.75
CA GLY A 27 6.21 -2.82 10.28
C GLY A 27 6.70 -3.86 11.29
N ARG A 28 5.79 -4.57 11.97
CA ARG A 28 6.13 -5.66 12.89
C ARG A 28 6.70 -6.89 12.18
N LYS A 29 6.32 -7.09 10.92
CA LYS A 29 6.75 -8.23 10.10
C LYS A 29 7.89 -7.86 9.16
N ALA A 30 7.86 -6.66 8.58
CA ALA A 30 8.93 -6.15 7.74
C ALA A 30 9.00 -4.62 7.87
N PRO A 31 10.21 -4.04 7.98
CA PRO A 31 10.38 -2.62 8.27
C PRO A 31 9.93 -1.75 7.10
N PHE A 32 9.37 -0.58 7.44
CA PHE A 32 9.19 0.50 6.49
C PHE A 32 10.34 1.50 6.59
N THR A 33 10.68 2.12 5.48
CA THR A 33 11.57 3.27 5.40
C THR A 33 10.77 4.48 4.93
N GLU A 34 11.00 5.64 5.54
CA GLU A 34 10.45 6.90 5.06
C GLU A 34 11.35 7.43 3.94
N ASP A 35 10.75 7.71 2.79
CA ASP A 35 11.41 8.29 1.63
C ASP A 35 11.50 9.82 1.78
N ALA A 36 12.36 10.46 0.99
CA ALA A 36 12.57 11.92 1.05
C ALA A 36 11.31 12.74 0.70
N ASP A 37 10.35 12.14 -0.01
CA ASP A 37 9.05 12.70 -0.38
C ASP A 37 7.97 12.48 0.70
N GLY A 38 8.32 11.88 1.84
CA GLY A 38 7.39 11.56 2.93
C GLY A 38 6.55 10.31 2.69
N ALA A 39 6.81 9.56 1.62
CA ALA A 39 6.19 8.25 1.40
C ALA A 39 6.83 7.18 2.29
N TRP A 40 6.07 6.14 2.61
CA TRP A 40 6.60 4.98 3.32
C TRP A 40 6.79 3.81 2.35
N THR A 41 8.01 3.29 2.27
CA THR A 41 8.35 2.12 1.47
C THR A 41 8.55 0.89 2.36
N ILE A 42 7.97 -0.24 1.97
CA ILE A 42 8.27 -1.58 2.49
C ILE A 42 8.86 -2.44 1.37
N THR A 43 9.86 -3.25 1.70
CA THR A 43 10.44 -4.23 0.77
C THR A 43 10.26 -5.63 1.35
N VAL A 44 9.66 -6.54 0.57
CA VAL A 44 9.43 -7.93 0.97
C VAL A 44 9.91 -8.85 -0.15
N GLY A 45 11.09 -9.45 0.03
CA GLY A 45 11.76 -10.16 -1.06
C GLY A 45 12.08 -9.21 -2.21
N GLU A 46 11.64 -9.54 -3.42
CA GLU A 46 11.78 -8.69 -4.62
C GLU A 46 10.61 -7.71 -4.81
N ALA A 47 9.62 -7.71 -3.91
CA ALA A 47 8.47 -6.83 -3.99
C ALA A 47 8.71 -5.51 -3.25
N ARG A 48 8.13 -4.42 -3.77
CA ARG A 48 8.12 -3.11 -3.13
C ARG A 48 6.69 -2.63 -2.95
N GLY A 49 6.36 -2.17 -1.75
CA GLY A 49 5.11 -1.48 -1.45
C GLY A 49 5.40 -0.03 -1.06
N ARG A 50 4.63 0.92 -1.57
CA ARG A 50 4.73 2.35 -1.25
C ARG A 50 3.39 2.89 -0.77
N ILE A 51 3.42 3.73 0.26
CA ILE A 51 2.25 4.39 0.84
C ILE A 51 2.49 5.89 0.76
N LEU A 52 1.60 6.60 0.06
CA LEU A 52 1.69 8.05 -0.13
C LEU A 52 0.46 8.71 0.48
N VAL A 53 0.70 9.70 1.33
CA VAL A 53 -0.34 10.51 1.96
C VAL A 53 -0.60 11.73 1.05
N GLY A 54 -1.78 11.77 0.45
CA GLY A 54 -2.25 12.92 -0.33
C GLY A 54 -3.32 13.72 0.41
N ASP A 55 -3.80 14.78 -0.23
CA ASP A 55 -4.95 15.54 0.25
C ASP A 55 -6.25 14.77 -0.04
N GLY A 56 -6.98 14.39 1.02
CA GLY A 56 -8.21 13.60 0.91
C GLY A 56 -8.05 12.16 0.36
N VAL A 57 -6.83 11.65 0.22
CA VAL A 57 -6.55 10.34 -0.39
C VAL A 57 -5.34 9.66 0.22
N LEU A 58 -5.43 8.36 0.44
CA LEU A 58 -4.29 7.49 0.72
C LEU A 58 -4.00 6.65 -0.52
N THR A 59 -2.84 6.84 -1.12
CA THR A 59 -2.41 6.06 -2.28
C THR A 59 -1.53 4.90 -1.84
N LEU A 60 -1.81 3.71 -2.37
CA LEU A 60 -0.98 2.52 -2.27
C LEU A 60 -0.41 2.19 -3.64
N HIS A 61 0.88 1.84 -3.68
CA HIS A 61 1.57 1.36 -4.88
C HIS A 61 2.30 0.06 -4.57
N VAL A 62 2.26 -0.90 -5.48
CA VAL A 62 2.92 -2.20 -5.34
C VAL A 62 3.66 -2.50 -6.63
N GLU A 63 4.91 -2.95 -6.50
CA GLU A 63 5.74 -3.42 -7.60
C GLU A 63 6.28 -4.82 -7.25
N ALA A 64 6.30 -5.73 -8.22
CA ALA A 64 6.85 -7.07 -8.06
C ALA A 64 7.33 -7.67 -9.40
N SER A 65 8.20 -8.67 -9.34
CA SER A 65 8.70 -9.40 -10.52
C SER A 65 7.73 -10.47 -11.03
N ASP A 66 6.70 -10.84 -10.26
CA ASP A 66 5.71 -11.85 -10.61
C ASP A 66 4.32 -11.55 -9.98
N VAL A 67 3.27 -12.14 -10.57
CA VAL A 67 1.87 -11.91 -10.19
C VAL A 67 1.57 -12.40 -8.77
N GLU A 68 2.15 -13.53 -8.36
CA GLU A 68 1.85 -14.11 -7.04
C GLU A 68 2.37 -13.21 -5.92
N THR A 69 3.58 -12.68 -6.10
CA THR A 69 4.18 -11.72 -5.18
C THR A 69 3.41 -10.39 -5.16
N LEU A 70 2.97 -9.91 -6.34
CA LEU A 70 2.10 -8.73 -6.46
C LEU A 70 0.80 -8.92 -5.66
N ASP A 71 0.08 -10.03 -5.91
CA ASP A 71 -1.19 -10.38 -5.27
C ASP A 71 -1.06 -10.44 -3.74
N ARG A 72 0.02 -11.04 -3.23
CA ARG A 72 0.27 -11.15 -1.80
C ARG A 72 0.43 -9.78 -1.14
N LEU A 73 1.17 -8.87 -1.77
CA LEU A 73 1.43 -7.55 -1.19
C LEU A 73 0.23 -6.61 -1.37
N GLU A 74 -0.49 -6.68 -2.50
CA GLU A 74 -1.81 -6.06 -2.68
C GLU A 74 -2.78 -6.49 -1.59
N HIS A 75 -2.89 -7.80 -1.34
CA HIS A 75 -3.78 -8.34 -0.31
C HIS A 75 -3.38 -7.88 1.08
N ALA A 76 -2.07 -7.89 1.41
CA ALA A 76 -1.58 -7.44 2.69
C ALA A 76 -1.89 -5.96 2.95
N LEU A 77 -1.59 -5.07 2.00
CA LEU A 77 -1.88 -3.64 2.16
C LEU A 77 -3.38 -3.35 2.16
N GLY A 78 -4.10 -3.94 1.20
CA GLY A 78 -5.53 -3.69 0.99
C GLY A 78 -6.39 -4.16 2.16
N SER A 79 -6.29 -5.43 2.53
CA SER A 79 -7.13 -6.02 3.60
C SER A 79 -6.94 -5.34 4.96
N HIS A 80 -5.72 -4.93 5.29
CA HIS A 80 -5.46 -4.21 6.54
C HIS A 80 -6.04 -2.80 6.51
N LEU A 81 -5.92 -2.09 5.39
CA LEU A 81 -6.50 -0.76 5.24
C LEU A 81 -8.04 -0.80 5.35
N GLU A 82 -8.69 -1.73 4.66
CA GLU A 82 -10.14 -1.93 4.74
C GLU A 82 -10.58 -2.28 6.16
N ARG A 83 -9.84 -3.16 6.84
CA ARG A 83 -10.12 -3.52 8.23
C ARG A 83 -9.96 -2.33 9.19
N PHE A 84 -8.95 -1.49 9.01
CA PHE A 84 -8.76 -0.28 9.81
C PHE A 84 -9.84 0.76 9.52
N GLY A 85 -10.22 0.89 8.24
CA GLY A 85 -11.19 1.84 7.73
C GLY A 85 -12.64 1.35 7.73
N ALA A 86 -12.94 0.17 8.28
CA ALA A 86 -14.25 -0.48 8.15
C ALA A 86 -15.41 0.43 8.60
N ARG A 87 -15.23 1.17 9.70
CA ARG A 87 -16.24 2.14 10.20
C ARG A 87 -16.40 3.36 9.30
N ALA A 88 -15.39 3.70 8.53
CA ALA A 88 -15.40 4.77 7.54
C ALA A 88 -15.78 4.27 6.14
N GLY A 89 -16.07 2.98 5.97
CA GLY A 89 -16.43 2.39 4.67
C GLY A 89 -15.28 2.39 3.65
N LEU A 90 -14.01 2.36 4.09
CA LEU A 90 -12.90 2.32 3.14
C LEU A 90 -12.93 1.02 2.32
N THR A 91 -12.72 1.16 1.02
CA THR A 91 -12.59 0.06 0.07
C THR A 91 -11.34 0.29 -0.78
N VAL A 92 -10.61 -0.77 -1.07
CA VAL A 92 -9.38 -0.73 -1.84
C VAL A 92 -9.64 -1.33 -3.21
N ALA A 93 -9.56 -0.51 -4.25
CA ALA A 93 -9.68 -0.94 -5.64
C ALA A 93 -8.32 -0.82 -6.34
N TRP A 94 -7.72 -1.98 -6.63
CA TRP A 94 -6.43 -2.05 -7.33
C TRP A 94 -6.61 -1.88 -8.82
N ARG A 95 -5.71 -1.09 -9.42
CA ARG A 95 -5.52 -0.96 -10.86
C ARG A 95 -4.12 -1.46 -11.17
N ARG A 96 -4.04 -2.59 -11.86
CA ARG A 96 -2.78 -3.15 -12.33
C ARG A 96 -2.43 -2.49 -13.65
N ASP A 97 -1.20 -2.03 -13.77
CA ASP A 97 -0.68 -1.62 -15.06
C ASP A 97 -0.30 -2.90 -15.81
N ALA A 98 -0.98 -3.11 -16.94
CA ALA A 98 -0.64 -4.18 -17.86
C ALA A 98 0.52 -3.69 -18.72
N ASP A 99 1.70 -4.29 -18.51
CA ASP A 99 2.77 -4.27 -19.52
C ASP A 99 2.41 -5.27 -20.65
#